data_AF-A0A9W9EX98-F1
#
_entry.id   AF-A0A9W9EX98-F1
#
_cell.length_a   1.000
_cell.length_b   1.000
_cell.length_c   1.000
_cell.angle_alpha   90.00
_cell.angle_beta   90.00
_cell.angle_gamma   90.00
#
_symmetry.space_group_name_H-M   'P 1'
#
loop_
_entity.id
_entity.type
_entity.pdbx_description
1 polymer ?
#
loop_
_entity_poly.entity_id
_entity_poly.type
_entity_poly.pdbx_seq_one_letter_code
_entity_poly.pdbx_strand_id
1 'polypeptide(L)'
;MAVQLASVMTDSTEIQRDDVLVVIFLFGLYEMFTSSSRDGSWITHMQGTQSVIEHQDSTRLADDSNYLSILCTHLVVYYLTENKDPPPHLDRWIQQIPFENDLKKHLVRLMSEASRLCMRLRQRCALKGATDHADLSVLDDSLALDMKLEAWATQLPPAWSYIAQTSLSHSKRPKWSKQLFSGPGAPEKMVSYFTSLSASNWNLCRATRIRLNLTLLKFLDKRPFLSPHIPELRARTIEILLNLTNEVAHTLAYLFNLSPDGSSDLASPSEIPTIWAYMVMWPTFTSYFCLQQKLVKEKDTLQRGVWFRKVLNFLSESAGIAKVRILVQETTT
;
A
#
# COMPACT_ATOMS: atom_id res chain seq x y z
N MET A 1 -15.00 -29.13 -1.56
CA MET A 1 -14.60 -27.75 -1.21
C MET A 1 -15.43 -26.70 -1.96
N ALA A 2 -15.36 -26.58 -3.30
CA ALA A 2 -16.12 -25.55 -4.04
C ALA A 2 -17.66 -25.64 -3.85
N VAL A 3 -18.23 -26.84 -3.86
CA VAL A 3 -19.67 -27.07 -3.63
C VAL A 3 -20.12 -26.72 -2.21
N GLN A 4 -19.26 -26.97 -1.21
CA GLN A 4 -19.53 -26.63 0.19
C GLN A 4 -19.42 -25.12 0.45
N LEU A 5 -18.45 -24.45 -0.18
CA LEU A 5 -18.36 -22.99 -0.10
C LEU A 5 -19.56 -22.35 -0.79
N ALA A 6 -19.97 -22.84 -1.96
CA ALA A 6 -21.16 -22.35 -2.65
C ALA A 6 -22.43 -22.50 -1.79
N SER A 7 -22.62 -23.64 -1.10
CA SER A 7 -23.77 -23.82 -0.21
C SER A 7 -23.74 -22.87 1.01
N VAL A 8 -22.56 -22.64 1.58
CA VAL A 8 -22.37 -21.68 2.69
C VAL A 8 -22.64 -20.24 2.24
N MET A 9 -22.20 -19.87 1.04
CA MET A 9 -22.43 -18.52 0.49
C MET A 9 -23.90 -18.24 0.14
N THR A 10 -24.72 -19.28 -0.04
CA THR A 10 -26.17 -19.13 -0.29
C THR A 10 -27.02 -19.15 0.98
N ASP A 11 -26.44 -19.46 2.12
CA ASP A 11 -27.11 -19.50 3.42
C ASP A 11 -26.77 -18.23 4.21
N SER A 12 -27.79 -17.41 4.51
CA SER A 12 -27.63 -16.12 5.19
C SER A 12 -27.14 -16.23 6.62
N THR A 13 -27.26 -17.40 7.26
CA THR A 13 -26.72 -17.65 8.60
C THR A 13 -25.29 -18.17 8.56
N GLU A 14 -24.98 -19.07 7.63
CA GLU A 14 -23.63 -19.63 7.51
C GLU A 14 -22.62 -18.61 6.95
N ILE A 15 -23.05 -17.72 6.04
CA ILE A 15 -22.16 -16.70 5.45
C ILE A 15 -21.59 -15.72 6.50
N GLN A 16 -22.27 -15.56 7.63
CA GLN A 16 -21.86 -14.63 8.70
C GLN A 16 -20.70 -15.14 9.55
N ARG A 17 -20.25 -16.38 9.35
CA ARG A 17 -19.20 -16.99 10.18
C ARG A 17 -17.82 -16.43 9.85
N ASP A 18 -17.02 -16.28 10.89
CA ASP A 18 -15.64 -15.78 10.83
C ASP A 18 -14.73 -16.64 9.94
N ASP A 19 -14.95 -17.96 9.90
CA ASP A 19 -14.19 -18.89 9.04
C ASP A 19 -14.44 -18.66 7.55
N VAL A 20 -15.63 -18.18 7.16
CA VAL A 20 -15.92 -17.78 5.76
C VAL A 20 -15.03 -16.62 5.34
N LEU A 21 -14.84 -15.61 6.21
CA LEU A 21 -13.94 -14.49 5.95
C LEU A 21 -12.48 -14.94 5.81
N VAL A 22 -12.03 -15.88 6.66
CA VAL A 22 -10.69 -16.48 6.54
C VAL A 22 -10.54 -17.17 5.19
N VAL A 23 -11.51 -17.98 4.79
CA VAL A 23 -11.47 -18.74 3.55
C VAL A 23 -11.42 -17.81 2.33
N ILE A 24 -12.27 -16.78 2.28
CA ILE A 24 -12.24 -15.77 1.20
C ILE A 24 -10.87 -15.08 1.15
N PHE A 25 -10.33 -14.69 2.29
CA PHE A 25 -9.02 -14.05 2.36
C PHE A 25 -7.90 -14.97 1.86
N LEU A 26 -7.86 -16.22 2.31
CA LEU A 26 -6.86 -17.21 1.90
C LEU A 26 -6.95 -17.53 0.40
N PHE A 27 -8.16 -17.65 -0.17
CA PHE A 27 -8.32 -17.80 -1.61
C PHE A 27 -7.84 -16.55 -2.38
N GLY A 28 -8.13 -15.35 -1.87
CA GLY A 28 -7.60 -14.12 -2.43
C GLY A 28 -6.06 -14.07 -2.41
N LEU A 29 -5.42 -14.50 -1.31
CA LEU A 29 -3.96 -14.60 -1.24
C LEU A 29 -3.40 -15.67 -2.18
N TYR A 30 -4.04 -16.84 -2.25
CA TYR A 30 -3.65 -17.91 -3.17
C TYR A 30 -3.67 -17.43 -4.62
N GLU A 31 -4.71 -16.71 -5.03
CA GLU A 31 -4.81 -16.14 -6.38
C GLU A 31 -3.76 -15.04 -6.62
N MET A 32 -3.43 -14.24 -5.61
CA MET A 32 -2.33 -13.26 -5.73
C MET A 32 -0.99 -13.92 -6.06
N PHE A 33 -0.76 -15.14 -5.54
CA PHE A 33 0.48 -15.89 -5.76
C PHE A 33 0.45 -16.69 -7.06
N THR A 34 -0.68 -17.31 -7.40
CA THR A 34 -0.74 -18.32 -8.47
C THR A 34 -1.38 -17.83 -9.76
N SER A 35 -2.24 -16.83 -9.73
CA SER A 35 -2.99 -16.39 -10.92
C SER A 35 -2.29 -15.25 -11.64
N SER A 36 -2.06 -15.45 -12.95
CA SER A 36 -1.66 -14.41 -13.88
C SER A 36 -2.84 -13.85 -14.70
N SER A 37 -4.09 -14.22 -14.38
CA SER A 37 -5.29 -13.74 -15.06
C SER A 37 -6.05 -12.72 -14.21
N ARG A 38 -6.94 -11.96 -14.87
CA ARG A 38 -7.83 -11.00 -14.20
C ARG A 38 -9.13 -11.67 -13.70
N ASP A 39 -9.51 -12.82 -14.26
CA ASP A 39 -10.87 -13.37 -14.14
C ASP A 39 -11.16 -14.15 -12.84
N GLY A 40 -10.17 -14.39 -11.99
CA GLY A 40 -10.31 -14.78 -10.59
C GLY A 40 -9.47 -13.81 -9.78
N SER A 41 -10.02 -12.61 -9.51
CA SER A 41 -9.22 -11.52 -8.95
C SER A 41 -9.35 -11.45 -7.44
N TRP A 42 -8.23 -11.15 -6.79
CA TRP A 42 -8.18 -10.60 -5.44
C TRP A 42 -9.22 -9.49 -5.22
N ILE A 43 -9.52 -8.67 -6.23
CA ILE A 43 -10.59 -7.65 -6.20
C ILE A 43 -11.96 -8.30 -5.91
N THR A 44 -12.30 -9.39 -6.60
CA THR A 44 -13.54 -10.14 -6.37
C THR A 44 -13.62 -10.68 -4.94
N HIS A 45 -12.51 -11.19 -4.40
CA HIS A 45 -12.45 -11.65 -3.00
C HIS A 45 -12.62 -10.50 -2.00
N MET A 46 -12.06 -9.32 -2.28
CA MET A 46 -12.27 -8.13 -1.44
C MET A 46 -13.72 -7.63 -1.51
N GLN A 47 -14.39 -7.74 -2.66
CA GLN A 47 -15.83 -7.44 -2.79
C GLN A 47 -16.70 -8.46 -2.06
N GLY A 48 -16.35 -9.75 -2.15
CA GLY A 48 -17.00 -10.81 -1.38
C GLY A 48 -16.85 -10.56 0.12
N THR A 49 -15.63 -10.22 0.57
CA THR A 49 -15.33 -9.84 1.96
C THR A 49 -16.22 -8.68 2.41
N GLN A 50 -16.30 -7.59 1.63
CA GLN A 50 -17.19 -6.46 1.93
C GLN A 50 -18.65 -6.91 2.07
N SER A 51 -19.12 -7.75 1.14
CA SER A 51 -20.50 -8.24 1.16
C SER A 51 -20.78 -9.06 2.41
N VAL A 52 -19.85 -9.93 2.85
CA VAL A 52 -19.99 -10.68 4.09
C VAL A 52 -20.05 -9.75 5.31
N ILE A 53 -19.17 -8.75 5.38
CA ILE A 53 -19.13 -7.77 6.48
C ILE A 53 -20.42 -6.96 6.55
N GLU A 54 -21.00 -6.58 5.41
CA GLU A 54 -22.29 -5.86 5.34
C GLU A 54 -23.44 -6.66 5.96
N HIS A 55 -23.37 -7.99 5.92
CA HIS A 55 -24.39 -8.90 6.44
C HIS A 55 -24.10 -9.43 7.84
N GLN A 56 -22.91 -9.17 8.41
CA GLN A 56 -22.60 -9.56 9.78
C GLN A 56 -23.27 -8.58 10.77
N ASP A 57 -24.15 -9.11 11.63
CA ASP A 57 -24.57 -8.39 12.81
C ASP A 57 -23.36 -8.18 13.73
N SER A 58 -23.06 -6.91 14.02
CA SER A 58 -21.84 -6.42 14.70
C SER A 58 -21.52 -6.96 16.12
N THR A 59 -22.17 -8.03 16.55
CA THR A 59 -22.13 -8.59 17.91
C THR A 59 -21.35 -9.90 18.02
N ARG A 60 -20.78 -10.44 16.92
CA ARG A 60 -20.24 -11.81 16.88
C ARG A 60 -18.83 -11.98 16.30
N LEU A 61 -18.03 -10.92 16.18
CA LEU A 61 -16.62 -11.11 15.81
C LEU A 61 -15.91 -11.85 16.95
N ALA A 62 -15.21 -12.95 16.66
CA ALA A 62 -14.48 -13.67 17.70
C ALA A 62 -13.33 -12.80 18.25
N ASP A 63 -13.23 -12.76 19.58
CA ASP A 63 -12.30 -11.87 20.30
C ASP A 63 -10.80 -12.13 19.99
N ASP A 64 -10.44 -13.30 19.48
CA ASP A 64 -9.05 -13.74 19.25
C ASP A 64 -8.60 -13.73 17.77
N SER A 65 -9.37 -13.10 16.89
CA SER A 65 -9.17 -13.19 15.43
C SER A 65 -8.19 -12.12 14.89
N ASN A 66 -6.89 -12.23 15.20
CA ASN A 66 -5.84 -11.34 14.64
C ASN A 66 -5.85 -11.25 13.10
N TYR A 67 -6.38 -12.24 12.39
CA TYR A 67 -6.48 -12.19 10.93
C TYR A 67 -7.50 -11.13 10.44
N LEU A 68 -8.49 -10.76 11.26
CA LEU A 68 -9.48 -9.73 10.89
C LEU A 68 -8.82 -8.36 10.76
N SER A 69 -7.82 -8.05 11.58
CA SER A 69 -7.05 -6.80 11.48
C SER A 69 -6.26 -6.74 10.16
N ILE A 70 -5.70 -7.88 9.75
CA ILE A 70 -5.01 -8.06 8.48
C ILE A 70 -6.01 -7.88 7.34
N LEU A 71 -7.12 -8.61 7.36
CA LEU A 71 -8.17 -8.52 6.33
C LEU A 71 -8.69 -7.09 6.18
N CYS A 72 -8.95 -6.41 7.30
CA CYS A 72 -9.36 -5.00 7.31
C CYS A 72 -8.31 -4.07 6.70
N THR A 73 -7.03 -4.30 7.01
CA THR A 73 -5.92 -3.57 6.39
C THR A 73 -5.91 -3.78 4.88
N HIS A 74 -6.11 -5.03 4.42
CA HIS A 74 -6.18 -5.38 3.00
C HIS A 74 -7.36 -4.75 2.27
N LEU A 75 -8.51 -4.65 2.94
CA LEU A 75 -9.70 -4.01 2.39
C LEU A 75 -9.49 -2.49 2.23
N VAL A 76 -8.80 -1.83 3.15
CA VAL A 76 -8.44 -0.41 2.99
C VAL A 76 -7.41 -0.23 1.85
N VAL A 77 -6.41 -1.11 1.76
CA VAL A 77 -5.46 -1.15 0.63
C VAL A 77 -6.18 -1.32 -0.71
N TYR A 78 -7.23 -2.14 -0.74
CA TYR A 78 -8.11 -2.31 -1.90
C TYR A 78 -8.76 -1.00 -2.33
N TYR A 79 -9.44 -0.28 -1.43
CA TYR A 79 -10.09 1.00 -1.77
C TYR A 79 -9.08 2.06 -2.24
N LEU A 80 -7.90 2.12 -1.61
CA LEU A 80 -6.81 3.01 -2.03
C LEU A 80 -6.27 2.68 -3.42
N THR A 81 -6.19 1.39 -3.77
CA THR A 81 -5.62 0.90 -5.04
C THR A 81 -6.62 1.06 -6.18
N GLU A 82 -7.84 0.59 -5.97
CA GLU A 82 -8.91 0.57 -6.96
C GLU A 82 -9.59 1.93 -7.13
N ASN A 83 -9.17 2.93 -6.35
CA ASN A 83 -9.75 4.27 -6.41
C ASN A 83 -11.26 4.22 -6.19
N LYS A 84 -11.68 3.51 -5.14
CA LYS A 84 -13.08 3.35 -4.74
C LYS A 84 -13.32 4.02 -3.41
N ASP A 85 -14.55 4.47 -3.19
CA ASP A 85 -14.95 5.01 -1.90
C ASP A 85 -15.23 3.86 -0.94
N PRO A 86 -14.61 3.82 0.25
CA PRO A 86 -14.96 2.84 1.25
C PRO A 86 -16.42 3.01 1.69
N PRO A 87 -17.12 1.92 1.99
CA PRO A 87 -18.48 2.03 2.47
C PRO A 87 -18.53 2.63 3.90
N PRO A 88 -19.64 3.25 4.31
CA PRO A 88 -19.75 3.89 5.64
C PRO A 88 -19.53 2.92 6.82
N HIS A 89 -19.91 1.65 6.68
CA HIS A 89 -19.78 0.66 7.75
C HIS A 89 -18.32 0.24 8.01
N LEU A 90 -17.37 0.54 7.09
CA LEU A 90 -15.96 0.21 7.29
C LEU A 90 -15.39 0.86 8.55
N ASP A 91 -15.76 2.10 8.85
CA ASP A 91 -15.22 2.81 10.02
C ASP A 91 -15.72 2.17 11.33
N ARG A 92 -16.96 1.70 11.35
CA ARG A 92 -17.51 0.91 12.45
C ARG A 92 -16.76 -0.41 12.60
N TRP A 93 -16.46 -1.08 11.49
CA TRP A 93 -15.73 -2.34 11.50
C TRP A 93 -14.29 -2.16 12.01
N ILE A 94 -13.58 -1.13 11.54
CA ILE A 94 -12.25 -0.76 12.06
C ILE A 94 -12.32 -0.48 13.57
N GLN A 95 -13.42 0.08 14.09
CA GLN A 95 -13.58 0.30 15.53
C GLN A 95 -13.79 -0.99 16.32
N GLN A 96 -14.45 -1.99 15.75
CA GLN A 96 -14.86 -3.23 16.43
C GLN A 96 -13.80 -4.34 16.38
N ILE A 97 -12.99 -4.41 15.31
CA ILE A 97 -11.98 -5.46 15.16
C ILE A 97 -10.89 -5.34 16.26
N PRO A 98 -10.47 -6.47 16.84
CA PRO A 98 -9.27 -6.53 17.67
C PRO A 98 -8.02 -6.34 16.79
N PHE A 99 -7.40 -5.18 16.88
CA PHE A 99 -6.07 -4.94 16.29
C PHE A 99 -4.99 -5.34 17.28
N GLU A 100 -3.80 -5.66 16.79
CA GLU A 100 -2.68 -6.06 17.65
C GLU A 100 -2.28 -4.95 18.64
N ASN A 101 -2.58 -3.68 18.29
CA ASN A 101 -2.42 -2.51 19.14
C ASN A 101 -3.14 -1.29 18.54
N ASP A 102 -3.29 -0.24 19.35
CA ASP A 102 -3.95 1.00 18.95
C ASP A 102 -3.21 1.79 17.85
N LEU A 103 -1.88 1.66 17.73
CA LEU A 103 -1.12 2.36 16.68
C LEU A 103 -1.46 1.82 15.29
N LYS A 104 -1.55 0.49 15.15
CA LYS A 104 -1.99 -0.16 13.92
C LYS A 104 -3.44 0.21 13.59
N LYS A 105 -4.33 0.16 14.58
CA LYS A 105 -5.73 0.59 14.43
C LYS A 105 -5.83 2.03 13.97
N HIS A 106 -5.06 2.93 14.57
CA HIS A 106 -5.01 4.33 14.19
C HIS A 106 -4.50 4.53 12.76
N LEU A 107 -3.44 3.83 12.36
CA LEU A 107 -2.96 3.85 10.97
C LEU A 107 -4.07 3.44 9.99
N VAL A 108 -4.75 2.32 10.24
CA VAL A 108 -5.78 1.82 9.33
C VAL A 108 -6.96 2.79 9.21
N ARG A 109 -7.32 3.50 10.29
CA ARG A 109 -8.30 4.61 10.24
C ARG A 109 -7.82 5.74 9.34
N LEU A 110 -6.59 6.21 9.51
CA LEU A 110 -6.01 7.27 8.66
C LEU A 110 -5.95 6.85 7.18
N MET A 111 -5.66 5.58 6.90
CA MET A 111 -5.69 5.02 5.55
C MET A 111 -7.11 5.00 4.95
N SER A 112 -8.12 4.65 5.75
CA SER A 112 -9.55 4.73 5.34
C SER A 112 -9.93 6.18 5.01
N GLU A 113 -9.60 7.13 5.89
CA GLU A 113 -9.81 8.57 5.65
C GLU A 113 -9.12 9.03 4.35
N ALA A 114 -7.90 8.57 4.09
CA ALA A 114 -7.14 8.91 2.88
C ALA A 114 -7.84 8.44 1.60
N SER A 115 -8.42 7.24 1.61
CA SER A 115 -9.15 6.72 0.45
C SER A 115 -10.42 7.54 0.15
N ARG A 116 -11.19 7.93 1.18
CA ARG A 116 -12.34 8.83 1.03
C ARG A 116 -11.93 10.19 0.48
N LEU A 117 -10.86 10.79 0.99
CA LEU A 117 -10.35 12.08 0.49
C LEU A 117 -9.83 11.98 -0.94
N CYS A 118 -9.15 10.89 -1.30
CA CYS A 118 -8.74 10.65 -2.68
C CYS A 118 -9.95 10.62 -3.63
N MET A 119 -11.07 10.02 -3.19
CA MET A 119 -12.31 10.03 -3.97
C MET A 119 -12.93 11.42 -4.09
N ARG A 120 -13.03 12.17 -2.98
CA ARG A 120 -13.49 13.56 -3.01
C ARG A 120 -12.64 14.39 -3.98
N LEU A 121 -11.31 14.38 -3.87
CA LEU A 121 -10.41 15.09 -4.78
C LEU A 121 -10.66 14.73 -6.26
N ARG A 122 -10.90 13.45 -6.58
CA ARG A 122 -11.19 13.01 -7.96
C ARG A 122 -12.55 13.47 -8.47
N GLN A 123 -13.59 13.38 -7.64
CA GLN A 123 -14.91 13.91 -7.98
C GLN A 123 -14.82 15.41 -8.28
N ARG A 124 -14.10 16.16 -7.43
CA ARG A 124 -13.85 17.58 -7.65
C ARG A 124 -13.05 17.84 -8.92
N CYS A 125 -12.02 17.04 -9.22
CA CYS A 125 -11.27 17.08 -10.48
C CYS A 125 -12.13 16.83 -11.74
N ALA A 126 -13.26 16.14 -11.62
CA ALA A 126 -14.15 15.82 -12.74
C ALA A 126 -15.21 16.90 -13.00
N LEU A 127 -15.51 17.74 -12.01
CA LEU A 127 -16.45 18.84 -12.16
C LEU A 127 -15.88 19.92 -13.11
N LYS A 128 -16.70 20.32 -14.08
CA LYS A 128 -16.45 21.45 -14.98
C LYS A 128 -16.98 22.72 -14.32
N GLY A 129 -16.12 23.43 -13.61
CA GLY A 129 -16.46 24.69 -12.96
C GLY A 129 -15.68 24.90 -11.66
N ALA A 130 -15.32 26.15 -11.40
CA ALA A 130 -14.71 26.55 -10.13
C ALA A 130 -15.81 26.64 -9.07
N THR A 131 -15.66 25.87 -7.99
CA THR A 131 -16.45 26.08 -6.76
C THR A 131 -15.44 26.24 -5.63
N ASP A 132 -14.89 27.45 -5.56
CA ASP A 132 -13.66 27.77 -4.83
C ASP A 132 -13.71 27.34 -3.37
N HIS A 133 -14.82 27.54 -2.67
CA HIS A 133 -14.94 27.14 -1.26
C HIS A 133 -14.84 25.62 -1.06
N ALA A 134 -15.52 24.81 -1.87
CA ALA A 134 -15.49 23.36 -1.71
C ALA A 134 -14.16 22.76 -2.19
N ASP A 135 -13.50 23.42 -3.16
CA ASP A 135 -12.15 23.07 -3.62
C ASP A 135 -11.08 23.42 -2.56
N LEU A 136 -11.20 24.56 -1.89
CA LEU A 136 -10.33 24.92 -0.75
C LEU A 136 -10.55 23.98 0.43
N SER A 137 -11.79 23.65 0.77
CA SER A 137 -12.08 22.73 1.87
C SER A 137 -11.48 21.33 1.66
N VAL A 138 -11.59 20.75 0.46
CA VAL A 138 -10.99 19.43 0.20
C VAL A 138 -9.46 19.49 0.15
N LEU A 139 -8.90 20.63 -0.27
CA LEU A 139 -7.47 20.89 -0.23
C LEU A 139 -6.97 20.90 1.22
N ASP A 140 -7.60 21.68 2.09
CA ASP A 140 -7.25 21.80 3.50
C ASP A 140 -7.39 20.46 4.23
N ASP A 141 -8.50 19.73 4.00
CA ASP A 141 -8.71 18.39 4.55
C ASP A 141 -7.58 17.42 4.15
N SER A 142 -7.12 17.51 2.90
CA SER A 142 -6.06 16.64 2.36
C SER A 142 -4.69 16.96 2.97
N LEU A 143 -4.37 18.25 3.13
CA LEU A 143 -3.14 18.70 3.77
C LEU A 143 -3.13 18.32 5.26
N ALA A 144 -4.25 18.52 5.95
CA ALA A 144 -4.41 18.14 7.34
C ALA A 144 -4.26 16.61 7.53
N LEU A 145 -4.79 15.80 6.62
CA LEU A 145 -4.63 14.35 6.70
C LEU A 145 -3.18 13.91 6.43
N ASP A 146 -2.47 14.51 5.47
CA ASP A 146 -1.05 14.20 5.27
C ASP A 146 -0.23 14.51 6.53
N MET A 147 -0.52 15.64 7.19
CA MET A 147 0.11 15.99 8.47
C MET A 147 -0.19 14.95 9.57
N LYS A 148 -1.41 14.41 9.64
CA LYS A 148 -1.74 13.32 10.59
C LYS A 148 -0.97 12.04 10.28
N LEU A 149 -0.81 11.69 9.01
CA LEU A 149 -0.03 10.51 8.59
C LEU A 149 1.47 10.70 8.88
N GLU A 150 2.02 11.89 8.68
CA GLU A 150 3.39 12.26 9.10
C GLU A 150 3.55 12.21 10.62
N ALA A 151 2.59 12.76 11.37
CA ALA A 151 2.59 12.73 12.83
C ALA A 151 2.56 11.28 13.35
N TRP A 152 1.73 10.42 12.74
CA TRP A 152 1.71 9.00 13.04
C TRP A 152 3.09 8.36 12.87
N ALA A 153 3.83 8.71 11.80
CA ALA A 153 5.15 8.16 11.53
C ALA A 153 6.25 8.69 12.47
N THR A 154 6.15 9.95 12.89
CA THR A 154 7.19 10.63 13.70
C THR A 154 6.99 10.47 15.21
N GLN A 155 5.79 10.12 15.67
CA GLN A 155 5.45 9.98 17.09
C GLN A 155 5.35 8.52 17.55
N LEU A 156 6.01 7.60 16.83
CA LEU A 156 5.99 6.18 17.15
C LEU A 156 6.87 5.88 18.38
N PRO A 157 6.44 4.94 19.25
CA PRO A 157 7.31 4.40 20.29
C PRO A 157 8.56 3.74 19.69
N PRO A 158 9.67 3.66 20.44
CA PRO A 158 10.94 3.11 19.94
C PRO A 158 10.81 1.74 19.26
N ALA A 159 9.97 0.83 19.78
CA ALA A 159 9.74 -0.50 19.21
C ALA A 159 9.16 -0.49 17.77
N TRP A 160 8.59 0.65 17.36
CA TRP A 160 8.00 0.87 16.04
C TRP A 160 8.84 1.81 15.17
N SER A 161 9.79 2.54 15.76
CA SER A 161 10.74 3.39 15.04
C SER A 161 11.76 2.55 14.25
N TYR A 162 12.40 3.16 13.26
CA TYR A 162 13.56 2.54 12.62
C TYR A 162 14.76 2.54 13.58
N ILE A 163 15.58 1.49 13.50
CA ILE A 163 16.75 1.29 14.36
C ILE A 163 17.95 2.06 13.80
N ALA A 164 18.19 1.89 12.50
CA ALA A 164 19.41 2.37 11.87
C ALA A 164 19.19 2.61 10.39
N GLN A 165 19.94 3.57 9.86
CA GLN A 165 20.13 3.76 8.44
C GLN A 165 21.58 3.43 8.09
N THR A 166 21.79 2.42 7.26
CA THR A 166 23.11 1.89 6.92
C THR A 166 23.34 1.95 5.43
N SER A 167 24.57 2.28 4.99
CA SER A 167 24.93 2.19 3.58
C SER A 167 24.88 0.74 3.09
N LEU A 168 24.36 0.52 1.89
CA LEU A 168 24.33 -0.78 1.25
C LEU A 168 25.64 -1.01 0.49
N SER A 169 26.40 -2.04 0.90
CA SER A 169 27.57 -2.49 0.14
C SER A 169 27.16 -3.55 -0.88
N HIS A 170 27.85 -3.59 -2.02
CA HIS A 170 27.67 -4.62 -3.06
C HIS A 170 28.82 -5.63 -3.13
N SER A 171 29.79 -5.57 -2.22
CA SER A 171 31.04 -6.34 -2.32
C SER A 171 30.86 -7.84 -2.08
N LYS A 172 30.04 -8.22 -1.09
CA LYS A 172 29.88 -9.63 -0.66
C LYS A 172 28.53 -10.26 -1.04
N ARG A 173 27.71 -9.57 -1.85
CA ARG A 173 26.35 -10.00 -2.17
C ARG A 173 26.31 -11.17 -3.17
N PRO A 174 25.38 -12.13 -3.02
CA PRO A 174 25.10 -13.12 -4.04
C PRO A 174 24.63 -12.46 -5.34
N LYS A 175 24.79 -13.16 -6.47
CA LYS A 175 24.53 -12.62 -7.81
C LYS A 175 23.12 -12.03 -7.93
N TRP A 176 22.11 -12.72 -7.40
CA TRP A 176 20.71 -12.30 -7.52
C TRP A 176 20.42 -10.98 -6.77
N SER A 177 20.91 -10.82 -5.53
CA SER A 177 20.64 -9.62 -4.74
C SER A 177 21.49 -8.45 -5.23
N LYS A 178 22.75 -8.73 -5.64
CA LYS A 178 23.60 -7.75 -6.33
C LYS A 178 22.93 -7.22 -7.59
N GLN A 179 22.36 -8.11 -8.40
CA GLN A 179 21.61 -7.71 -9.58
C GLN A 179 20.38 -6.89 -9.18
N LEU A 180 19.56 -7.31 -8.22
CA LEU A 180 18.33 -6.59 -7.84
C LEU A 180 18.60 -5.16 -7.35
N PHE A 181 19.66 -4.97 -6.56
CA PHE A 181 20.02 -3.69 -5.95
C PHE A 181 21.11 -2.92 -6.71
N SER A 182 21.33 -3.22 -7.98
CA SER A 182 22.24 -2.44 -8.84
C SER A 182 21.50 -1.65 -9.92
N GLY A 183 22.16 -0.59 -10.40
CA GLY A 183 21.73 0.22 -11.55
C GLY A 183 21.08 1.54 -11.15
N PRO A 184 20.63 2.34 -12.13
CA PRO A 184 20.01 3.64 -11.89
C PRO A 184 18.79 3.51 -10.97
N GLY A 185 18.72 4.37 -9.96
CA GLY A 185 17.59 4.47 -9.03
C GLY A 185 17.55 3.41 -7.93
N ALA A 186 18.52 2.50 -7.90
CA ALA A 186 18.67 1.56 -6.79
C ALA A 186 19.06 2.30 -5.50
N PRO A 187 18.55 1.87 -4.33
CA PRO A 187 18.84 2.52 -3.06
C PRO A 187 20.29 2.30 -2.66
N GLU A 188 20.95 3.37 -2.20
CA GLU A 188 22.31 3.31 -1.63
C GLU A 188 22.30 3.01 -0.12
N LYS A 189 21.12 3.08 0.50
CA LYS A 189 20.93 2.94 1.94
C LYS A 189 19.83 1.93 2.24
N MET A 190 19.95 1.31 3.39
CA MET A 190 18.93 0.46 3.99
C MET A 190 18.50 1.03 5.32
N VAL A 191 17.19 0.98 5.58
CA VAL A 191 16.62 1.29 6.89
C VAL A 191 16.23 -0.03 7.56
N SER A 192 16.75 -0.24 8.77
CA SER A 192 16.47 -1.43 9.58
C SER A 192 15.41 -1.14 10.64
N TYR A 193 14.62 -2.14 11.00
CA TYR A 193 13.54 -2.04 11.98
C TYR A 193 13.67 -3.15 13.02
N PHE A 194 12.93 -3.03 14.13
CA PHE A 194 12.84 -4.10 15.14
C PHE A 194 12.16 -5.35 14.61
N THR A 195 11.15 -5.18 13.76
CA THR A 195 10.43 -6.29 13.15
C THR A 195 10.06 -5.97 11.70
N SER A 196 9.91 -7.01 10.88
CA SER A 196 9.36 -6.90 9.52
C SER A 196 7.93 -6.34 9.52
N LEU A 197 7.16 -6.57 10.59
CA LEU A 197 5.81 -6.01 10.73
C LEU A 197 5.86 -4.49 10.92
N SER A 198 6.79 -3.98 11.73
CA SER A 198 7.02 -2.53 11.88
C SER A 198 7.39 -1.92 10.51
N ALA A 199 8.34 -2.53 9.80
CA ALA A 199 8.74 -2.09 8.46
C ALA A 199 7.55 -2.10 7.46
N SER A 200 6.70 -3.12 7.52
CA SER A 200 5.47 -3.21 6.71
C SER A 200 4.51 -2.06 7.04
N ASN A 201 4.26 -1.78 8.32
CA ASN A 201 3.37 -0.68 8.73
C ASN A 201 3.89 0.69 8.30
N TRP A 202 5.20 0.93 8.39
CA TRP A 202 5.82 2.13 7.83
C TRP A 202 5.57 2.25 6.32
N ASN A 203 5.74 1.16 5.58
CA ASN A 203 5.48 1.16 4.15
C ASN A 203 3.99 1.32 3.81
N LEU A 204 3.06 0.86 4.66
CA LEU A 204 1.63 1.14 4.50
C LEU A 204 1.33 2.64 4.64
N CYS A 205 1.92 3.30 5.66
CA CYS A 205 1.80 4.74 5.84
C CYS A 205 2.37 5.49 4.63
N ARG A 206 3.61 5.19 4.22
CA ARG A 206 4.25 5.83 3.06
C ARG A 206 3.46 5.65 1.78
N ALA A 207 3.02 4.44 1.47
CA ALA A 207 2.22 4.17 0.27
C ALA A 207 0.88 4.92 0.29
N THR A 208 0.24 5.02 1.45
CA THR A 208 -0.99 5.81 1.63
C THR A 208 -0.73 7.28 1.36
N ARG A 209 0.33 7.84 1.93
CA ARG A 209 0.75 9.23 1.68
C ARG A 209 1.10 9.46 0.21
N ILE A 210 1.75 8.51 -0.46
CA ILE A 210 2.01 8.60 -1.91
C ILE A 210 0.69 8.70 -2.68
N ARG A 211 -0.30 7.86 -2.38
CA ARG A 211 -1.61 7.89 -3.07
C ARG A 211 -2.36 9.20 -2.84
N LEU A 212 -2.38 9.69 -1.60
CA LEU A 212 -3.01 10.96 -1.23
C LEU A 212 -2.34 12.14 -1.94
N ASN A 213 -1.02 12.29 -1.76
CA ASN A 213 -0.26 13.40 -2.35
C ASN A 213 -0.26 13.36 -3.88
N LEU A 214 -0.27 12.17 -4.49
CA LEU A 214 -0.37 12.07 -5.94
C LEU A 214 -1.76 12.51 -6.45
N THR A 215 -2.82 12.14 -5.73
CA THR A 215 -4.18 12.58 -6.08
C THR A 215 -4.33 14.09 -5.87
N LEU A 216 -3.76 14.62 -4.79
CA LEU A 216 -3.67 16.05 -4.51
C LEU A 216 -2.91 16.80 -5.62
N LEU A 217 -1.74 16.30 -6.04
CA LEU A 217 -0.96 16.92 -7.12
C LEU A 217 -1.76 17.04 -8.42
N LYS A 218 -2.53 16.00 -8.79
CA LYS A 218 -3.42 16.03 -9.96
C LYS A 218 -4.55 17.05 -9.80
N PHE A 219 -5.06 17.22 -8.59
CA PHE A 219 -6.07 18.22 -8.28
C PHE A 219 -5.51 19.64 -8.42
N LEU A 220 -4.34 19.91 -7.85
CA LEU A 220 -3.64 21.19 -7.95
C LEU A 220 -3.31 21.56 -9.41
N ASP A 221 -2.90 20.58 -10.21
CA ASP A 221 -2.63 20.77 -11.64
C ASP A 221 -3.87 21.22 -12.43
N LYS A 222 -5.06 20.72 -12.04
CA LYS A 222 -6.35 21.11 -12.62
C LYS A 222 -6.96 22.38 -12.01
N ARG A 223 -6.34 22.94 -10.96
CA ARG A 223 -6.84 24.10 -10.22
C ARG A 223 -5.71 25.13 -9.99
N PRO A 224 -5.03 25.60 -11.05
CA PRO A 224 -3.86 26.47 -10.89
C PRO A 224 -4.20 27.85 -10.29
N PHE A 225 -5.46 28.28 -10.37
CA PHE A 225 -5.93 29.59 -9.91
C PHE A 225 -6.60 29.58 -8.54
N LEU A 226 -6.68 28.42 -7.87
CA LEU A 226 -7.39 28.28 -6.59
C LEU A 226 -6.75 29.11 -5.47
N SER A 227 -5.43 29.30 -5.54
CA SER A 227 -4.65 30.09 -4.59
C SER A 227 -3.36 30.57 -5.26
N PRO A 228 -2.81 31.74 -4.88
CA PRO A 228 -1.50 32.18 -5.38
C PRO A 228 -0.36 31.21 -4.99
N HIS A 229 -0.54 30.39 -3.95
CA HIS A 229 0.48 29.46 -3.45
C HIS A 229 0.48 28.07 -4.13
N ILE A 230 -0.36 27.87 -5.15
CA ILE A 230 -0.49 26.58 -5.83
C ILE A 230 0.83 26.13 -6.49
N PRO A 231 1.62 26.99 -7.17
CA PRO A 231 2.91 26.58 -7.73
C PRO A 231 3.89 26.03 -6.69
N GLU A 232 4.03 26.71 -5.55
CA GLU A 232 4.90 26.29 -4.45
C GLU A 232 4.40 24.99 -3.83
N LEU A 233 3.09 24.87 -3.63
CA LEU A 233 2.49 23.67 -3.08
C LEU A 233 2.67 22.46 -4.00
N ARG A 234 2.56 22.64 -5.33
CA ARG A 234 2.84 21.58 -6.30
C ARG A 234 4.30 21.13 -6.23
N ALA A 235 5.25 22.07 -6.17
CA ALA A 235 6.67 21.74 -6.06
C ALA A 235 6.96 20.95 -4.78
N ARG A 236 6.43 21.40 -3.63
CA ARG A 236 6.56 20.70 -2.35
C ARG A 236 5.91 19.31 -2.38
N THR A 237 4.73 19.18 -2.98
CA THR A 237 4.04 17.88 -3.10
C THR A 237 4.87 16.90 -3.93
N ILE A 238 5.52 17.36 -5.02
CA ILE A 238 6.43 16.51 -5.80
C ILE A 238 7.63 16.09 -4.94
N GLU A 239 8.25 17.00 -4.19
CA GLU A 239 9.37 16.67 -3.31
C GLU A 239 8.97 15.59 -2.27
N ILE A 240 7.81 15.74 -1.63
CA ILE A 240 7.26 14.75 -0.69
C ILE A 240 7.12 13.38 -1.39
N LEU A 241 6.54 13.32 -2.59
CA LEU A 241 6.39 12.07 -3.35
C LEU A 241 7.75 11.42 -3.65
N LEU A 242 8.73 12.21 -4.07
CA LEU A 242 10.08 11.73 -4.35
C LEU A 242 10.76 11.21 -3.06
N ASN A 243 10.60 11.88 -1.93
CA ASN A 243 11.15 11.42 -0.64
C ASN A 243 10.49 10.13 -0.17
N LEU A 244 9.15 10.06 -0.19
CA LEU A 244 8.41 8.85 0.20
C LEU A 244 8.79 7.63 -0.65
N THR A 245 8.94 7.80 -1.97
CA THR A 245 9.39 6.69 -2.84
C THR A 245 10.81 6.24 -2.49
N ASN A 246 11.70 7.16 -2.10
CA ASN A 246 13.04 6.84 -1.66
C ASN A 246 13.05 6.06 -0.33
N GLU A 247 12.21 6.47 0.62
CA GLU A 247 12.08 5.76 1.90
C GLU A 247 11.51 4.34 1.75
N VAL A 248 10.56 4.16 0.83
CA VAL A 248 10.07 2.82 0.45
C VAL A 248 11.24 1.99 -0.09
N ALA A 249 12.05 2.56 -1.00
CA ALA A 249 13.21 1.86 -1.58
C ALA A 249 14.21 1.41 -0.50
N HIS A 250 14.53 2.29 0.47
CA HIS A 250 15.44 1.97 1.57
C HIS A 250 14.94 0.83 2.48
N THR A 251 13.64 0.56 2.50
CA THR A 251 13.06 -0.48 3.36
C THR A 251 13.06 -1.86 2.68
N LEU A 252 13.18 -1.92 1.34
CA LEU A 252 13.05 -3.18 0.60
C LEU A 252 14.17 -4.18 0.88
N ALA A 253 15.41 -3.72 1.04
CA ALA A 253 16.52 -4.61 1.36
C ALA A 253 16.31 -5.34 2.69
N TYR A 254 15.86 -4.61 3.72
CA TYR A 254 15.53 -5.19 5.03
C TYR A 254 14.37 -6.20 4.93
N LEU A 255 13.30 -5.87 4.19
CA LEU A 255 12.15 -6.77 4.03
C LEU A 255 12.45 -8.02 3.17
N PHE A 256 13.46 -7.98 2.32
CA PHE A 256 14.00 -9.17 1.65
C PHE A 256 15.05 -9.93 2.49
N ASN A 257 15.18 -9.58 3.77
CA ASN A 257 16.12 -10.19 4.70
C ASN A 257 17.58 -10.10 4.22
N LEU A 258 17.94 -8.94 3.66
CA LEU A 258 19.30 -8.68 3.22
C LEU A 258 20.09 -7.96 4.32
N SER A 259 21.37 -8.31 4.39
CA SER A 259 22.33 -7.66 5.28
C SER A 259 22.87 -6.37 4.64
N PRO A 260 23.31 -5.37 5.44
CA PRO A 260 23.91 -4.14 4.90
C PRO A 260 25.15 -4.40 4.03
N ASP A 261 25.99 -5.34 4.44
CA ASP A 261 27.27 -5.63 3.78
C ASP A 261 27.20 -6.77 2.74
N GLY A 262 26.08 -7.48 2.69
CA GLY A 262 25.85 -8.63 1.81
C GLY A 262 26.36 -9.96 2.35
N SER A 263 27.00 -9.99 3.53
CA SER A 263 27.65 -11.19 4.07
C SER A 263 26.68 -12.28 4.52
N SER A 264 25.46 -11.90 4.90
CA SER A 264 24.44 -12.79 5.43
C SER A 264 23.18 -12.81 4.56
N ASP A 265 23.31 -12.40 3.29
CA ASP A 265 22.23 -12.46 2.32
C ASP A 265 21.86 -13.93 2.00
N LEU A 266 20.59 -14.18 1.73
CA LEU A 266 20.09 -15.49 1.29
C LEU A 266 20.80 -15.96 0.01
N ALA A 267 21.08 -17.25 -0.11
CA ALA A 267 21.80 -17.79 -1.26
C ALA A 267 21.00 -17.67 -2.57
N SER A 268 19.67 -17.73 -2.46
CA SER A 268 18.75 -17.73 -3.58
C SER A 268 17.49 -16.89 -3.32
N PRO A 269 16.83 -16.37 -4.37
CA PRO A 269 15.55 -15.66 -4.24
C PRO A 269 14.42 -16.51 -3.63
N SER A 270 14.43 -17.83 -3.86
CA SER A 270 13.41 -18.76 -3.38
C SER A 270 13.39 -18.94 -1.86
N GLU A 271 14.44 -18.50 -1.17
CA GLU A 271 14.51 -18.52 0.30
C GLU A 271 13.83 -17.31 0.93
N ILE A 272 13.42 -16.30 0.15
CA ILE A 272 12.65 -15.17 0.67
C ILE A 272 11.25 -15.68 1.03
N PRO A 273 10.80 -15.52 2.29
CA PRO A 273 9.43 -15.86 2.66
C PRO A 273 8.43 -15.11 1.76
N THR A 274 7.57 -15.87 1.08
CA THR A 274 6.58 -15.32 0.13
C THR A 274 5.71 -14.24 0.76
N ILE A 275 5.38 -14.37 2.05
CA ILE A 275 4.61 -13.36 2.78
C ILE A 275 5.33 -12.00 2.86
N TRP A 276 6.66 -11.97 2.98
CA TRP A 276 7.42 -10.72 2.99
C TRP A 276 7.50 -10.12 1.58
N ALA A 277 7.69 -10.96 0.56
CA ALA A 277 7.60 -10.54 -0.84
C ALA A 277 6.22 -9.95 -1.17
N TYR A 278 5.16 -10.52 -0.61
CA TYR A 278 3.81 -9.99 -0.72
C TYR A 278 3.64 -8.64 0.00
N MET A 279 4.15 -8.50 1.23
CA MET A 279 4.06 -7.26 2.01
C MET A 279 4.75 -6.07 1.32
N VAL A 280 5.81 -6.30 0.54
CA VAL A 280 6.47 -5.23 -0.23
C VAL A 280 5.76 -4.91 -1.56
N MET A 281 4.88 -5.77 -2.04
CA MET A 281 4.27 -5.65 -3.36
C MET A 281 3.52 -4.32 -3.53
N TRP A 282 2.57 -4.03 -2.65
CA TRP A 282 1.74 -2.83 -2.74
C TRP A 282 2.52 -1.51 -2.63
N PRO A 283 3.43 -1.31 -1.64
CA PRO A 283 4.23 -0.09 -1.57
C PRO A 283 5.18 0.05 -2.76
N THR A 284 5.77 -1.05 -3.24
CA THR A 284 6.62 -1.05 -4.45
C THR A 284 5.82 -0.63 -5.68
N PHE A 285 4.64 -1.21 -5.88
CA PHE A 285 3.75 -0.87 -6.99
C PHE A 285 3.27 0.58 -6.91
N THR A 286 2.88 1.04 -5.73
CA THR A 286 2.43 2.42 -5.51
C THR A 286 3.54 3.43 -5.80
N SER A 287 4.77 3.15 -5.37
CA SER A 287 5.94 3.97 -5.72
C SER A 287 6.23 3.98 -7.21
N TYR A 288 6.23 2.80 -7.86
CA TYR A 288 6.39 2.68 -9.31
C TYR A 288 5.35 3.52 -10.06
N PHE A 289 4.07 3.32 -9.73
CA PHE A 289 2.95 4.01 -10.35
C PHE A 289 3.07 5.53 -10.21
N CYS A 290 3.47 6.02 -9.03
CA CYS A 290 3.73 7.43 -8.78
C CYS A 290 4.83 7.98 -9.71
N LEU A 291 5.95 7.26 -9.83
CA LEU A 291 7.09 7.67 -10.65
C LEU A 291 6.82 7.58 -12.17
N GLN A 292 5.74 6.90 -12.59
CA GLN A 292 5.28 6.94 -13.98
C GLN A 292 4.40 8.16 -14.30
N GLN A 293 3.90 8.89 -13.29
CA GLN A 293 3.06 10.06 -13.53
C GLN A 293 3.90 11.21 -14.07
N LYS A 294 3.49 11.79 -15.19
CA LYS A 294 4.25 12.83 -15.93
C LYS A 294 4.89 13.89 -15.02
N LEU A 295 4.09 14.51 -14.15
CA LEU A 295 4.53 15.59 -13.25
C LEU A 295 5.64 15.17 -12.27
N VAL A 296 5.66 13.89 -11.87
CA VAL A 296 6.67 13.33 -10.95
C VAL A 296 7.86 12.78 -11.74
N LYS A 297 7.59 12.08 -12.85
CA LYS A 297 8.58 11.44 -13.72
C LYS A 297 9.61 12.44 -14.23
N GLU A 298 9.17 13.62 -14.64
CA GLU A 298 10.05 14.70 -15.11
C GLU A 298 11.02 15.22 -14.02
N LYS A 299 10.73 14.97 -12.75
CA LYS A 299 11.57 15.34 -11.60
C LYS A 299 12.37 14.16 -11.03
N ASP A 300 12.13 12.93 -11.50
CA ASP A 300 12.88 11.75 -11.07
C ASP A 300 14.23 11.60 -11.82
N THR A 301 15.20 12.43 -11.45
CA THR A 301 16.54 12.42 -12.06
C THR A 301 17.33 11.14 -11.76
N LEU A 302 17.00 10.45 -10.68
CA LEU A 302 17.66 9.21 -10.25
C LEU A 302 17.15 7.97 -11.00
N GLN A 303 16.09 8.09 -11.80
CA GLN A 303 15.46 6.95 -12.50
C GLN A 303 14.97 5.85 -11.55
N ARG A 304 14.49 6.20 -10.35
CA ARG A 304 13.88 5.28 -9.39
C ARG A 304 12.75 4.46 -10.01
N GLY A 305 12.00 5.04 -10.96
CA GLY A 305 10.94 4.32 -11.67
C GLY A 305 11.44 3.07 -12.41
N VAL A 306 12.66 3.11 -12.94
CA VAL A 306 13.30 1.96 -13.61
C VAL A 306 13.62 0.87 -12.60
N TRP A 307 14.19 1.25 -11.45
CA TRP A 307 14.52 0.31 -10.39
C TRP A 307 13.27 -0.33 -9.76
N PHE A 308 12.23 0.45 -9.45
CA PHE A 308 10.99 -0.12 -8.92
C PHE A 308 10.34 -1.12 -9.89
N ARG A 309 10.38 -0.86 -11.20
CA ARG A 309 9.93 -1.83 -12.22
C ARG A 309 10.72 -3.13 -12.15
N LYS A 310 12.04 -3.05 -11.98
CA LYS A 310 12.91 -4.22 -11.82
C LYS A 310 12.56 -5.02 -10.56
N VAL A 311 12.27 -4.35 -9.44
CA VAL A 311 11.79 -5.01 -8.22
C VAL A 311 10.44 -5.70 -8.45
N LEU A 312 9.50 -5.06 -9.13
CA LEU A 312 8.21 -5.68 -9.46
C LEU A 312 8.39 -6.92 -10.35
N ASN A 313 9.24 -6.86 -11.37
CA ASN A 313 9.55 -8.04 -12.20
C ASN A 313 10.16 -9.16 -11.34
N PHE A 314 11.09 -8.83 -10.44
CA PHE A 314 11.65 -9.80 -9.49
C PHE A 314 10.58 -10.45 -8.60
N LEU A 315 9.62 -9.67 -8.08
CA LEU A 315 8.52 -10.21 -7.28
C LEU A 315 7.66 -11.20 -8.07
N SER A 316 7.42 -10.90 -9.36
CA SER A 316 6.66 -11.79 -10.24
C SER A 316 7.43 -13.04 -10.65
N GLU A 317 8.70 -12.91 -11.02
CA GLU A 317 9.47 -13.97 -11.68
C GLU A 317 10.21 -14.86 -10.69
N SER A 318 10.66 -14.29 -9.56
CA SER A 318 11.54 -14.97 -8.61
C SER A 318 10.88 -15.21 -7.26
N ALA A 319 10.01 -14.30 -6.79
CA ALA A 319 9.35 -14.41 -5.49
C ALA A 319 7.94 -15.02 -5.54
N GLY A 320 7.46 -15.40 -6.73
CA GLY A 320 6.20 -16.13 -6.91
C GLY A 320 4.93 -15.29 -6.71
N ILE A 321 4.99 -13.96 -6.90
CA ILE A 321 3.80 -13.09 -6.82
C ILE A 321 3.27 -12.83 -8.24
N ALA A 322 2.58 -13.81 -8.82
CA ALA A 322 2.15 -13.79 -10.23
C ALA A 322 1.35 -12.53 -10.61
N LYS A 323 0.53 -11.99 -9.69
CA LYS A 323 -0.31 -10.81 -9.97
C LYS A 323 0.46 -9.55 -10.32
N VAL A 324 1.72 -9.43 -9.89
CA VAL A 324 2.55 -8.25 -10.18
C VAL A 324 2.71 -8.02 -11.67
N ARG A 325 2.73 -9.08 -12.48
CA ARG A 325 2.82 -8.98 -13.94
C ARG A 325 1.68 -8.15 -14.54
N ILE A 326 0.45 -8.38 -14.07
CA ILE A 326 -0.74 -7.67 -14.54
C ILE A 326 -0.65 -6.19 -14.14
N LEU A 327 -0.31 -5.92 -12.87
CA LEU A 327 -0.18 -4.55 -12.35
C LEU A 327 0.83 -3.71 -13.14
N VAL A 328 1.97 -4.31 -13.52
CA VAL A 328 2.99 -3.63 -14.34
C VAL A 328 2.48 -3.38 -15.75
N GLN A 329 1.83 -4.37 -16.38
CA GLN A 329 1.31 -4.26 -17.75
C GLN A 329 0.27 -3.14 -17.88
N GLU A 330 -0.70 -3.07 -16.96
CA GLU A 330 -1.76 -2.05 -16.96
C GLU A 330 -1.24 -0.63 -16.75
N THR A 331 -0.04 -0.47 -16.17
CA THR A 331 0.58 0.86 -15.98
C THR A 331 1.32 1.34 -17.24
N THR A 332 1.65 0.43 -18.16
CA THR A 332 2.42 0.73 -19.39
C THR A 332 1.56 0.99 -20.63
N THR A 333 0.26 0.68 -20.56
CA THR A 333 -0.75 0.93 -21.60
C THR A 333 -1.39 2.30 -21.43
#